data_AF-A0A843T5F6-F1
#
_entry.id   AF-A0A843T5F6-F1
#
_cell.length_a   1.000
_cell.length_b   1.000
_cell.length_c   1.000
_cell.angle_alpha   90.00
_cell.angle_beta   90.00
_cell.angle_gamma   90.00
#
_symmetry.space_group_name_H-M   'P 1'
#
loop_
_entity.id
_entity.type
_entity.pdbx_description
1 polymer ?
#
loop_
_entity_poly.entity_id
_entity_poly.type
_entity_poly.pdbx_seq_one_letter_code
_entity_poly.pdbx_strand_id
1 'polypeptide(L)'
;MVRNGSYFDRRLLPFIGYQPRFELSGTARKRFDLAPRPPIPSPDDAEASRYDEDVRNEDGVHVEVVVGTAADQIAVVSAALRRSWTENGRRYFHYELDVPALFSASFFSAKYAVIEDRWRDVELQIFHHPHHRYTLDRMIQSMKASLDYYTSTFGPYQFRQLRIVEIPPYALTGGRALATTIAFAEPTFITRRKEGGGDMTFFGTAHEVAHSWWGAQLRGAYVRGRAVLSETLSNYSAMMVTEKILGPQEARRVYDFQMDRYLFRRAAFERDVPLTEVEDHPHIAYGKGAVAMYTLREHIGEEAVNTALRRLLEKHRNSGPPYPTSLDLVRELRAVTPDSLQYLITDMFETVTLWDVKTERAVAARTTGGQYEVTLDVVARKMRADSVGHETETPMDDFVEIGVFAPGTAENLGVPLHQQRHRIRSGKQTIRITVPREPARAGIDPSSKLIDRNREDNVVDLKIQNGDAS
;
A
#
# COMPACT_ATOMS: atom_id res chain seq x y z
N MET A 1 -8.47 25.59 9.68
CA MET A 1 -8.31 25.96 8.26
C MET A 1 -7.67 27.32 8.18
N VAL A 2 -6.40 27.37 7.82
CA VAL A 2 -5.68 28.62 7.57
C VAL A 2 -6.22 29.28 6.28
N ARG A 3 -6.55 30.57 6.32
CA ARG A 3 -7.16 31.32 5.20
C ARG A 3 -6.14 32.07 4.32
N ASN A 4 -4.94 31.51 4.11
CA ASN A 4 -3.86 32.18 3.39
C ASN A 4 -3.33 31.41 2.18
N GLY A 5 -4.06 30.38 1.72
CA GLY A 5 -3.63 29.52 0.62
C GLY A 5 -4.74 29.27 -0.41
N SER A 6 -4.35 28.90 -1.62
CA SER A 6 -5.22 28.49 -2.71
C SER A 6 -4.64 27.27 -3.40
N TYR A 7 -5.51 26.33 -3.74
CA TYR A 7 -5.20 25.17 -4.55
C TYR A 7 -6.29 25.02 -5.60
N PHE A 8 -5.88 24.81 -6.84
CA PHE A 8 -6.75 24.31 -7.89
C PHE A 8 -5.99 23.38 -8.81
N ASP A 9 -6.74 22.54 -9.53
CA ASP A 9 -6.21 21.62 -10.51
C ASP A 9 -6.92 21.80 -11.86
N ARG A 10 -6.64 20.90 -12.79
CA ARG A 10 -7.22 20.88 -14.14
C ARG A 10 -8.75 21.00 -14.18
N ARG A 11 -9.49 20.70 -13.11
CA ARG A 11 -10.95 20.88 -13.08
C ARG A 11 -11.41 22.31 -13.30
N LEU A 12 -10.55 23.31 -13.07
CA LEU A 12 -10.84 24.72 -13.37
C LEU A 12 -10.33 25.19 -14.75
N LEU A 13 -9.73 24.29 -15.53
CA LEU A 13 -9.23 24.57 -16.87
C LEU A 13 -10.09 23.89 -17.94
N PRO A 14 -10.00 24.31 -19.22
CA PRO A 14 -10.72 23.65 -20.30
C PRO A 14 -10.31 22.18 -20.45
N PHE A 15 -11.31 21.31 -20.63
CA PHE A 15 -11.11 19.94 -21.11
C PHE A 15 -11.36 19.91 -22.61
N ILE A 16 -10.46 19.28 -23.36
CA ILE A 16 -10.61 19.09 -24.80
C ILE A 16 -11.22 17.70 -25.02
N GLY A 17 -12.23 17.63 -25.89
CA GLY A 17 -12.88 16.37 -26.27
C GLY A 17 -13.89 15.83 -25.25
N TYR A 18 -14.40 14.63 -25.54
CA TYR A 18 -15.33 13.94 -24.65
C TYR A 18 -14.61 13.44 -23.40
N GLN A 19 -15.25 13.57 -22.25
CA GLN A 19 -14.68 13.25 -20.94
C GLN A 19 -15.60 12.26 -20.23
N PRO A 20 -15.36 10.94 -20.36
CA PRO A 20 -16.22 9.92 -19.76
C PRO A 20 -16.40 10.14 -18.27
N ARG A 21 -15.35 10.56 -17.56
CA ARG A 21 -15.37 10.93 -16.13
C ARG A 21 -16.50 11.90 -15.72
N PHE A 22 -16.99 12.77 -16.60
CA PHE A 22 -18.05 13.73 -16.30
C PHE A 22 -19.47 13.23 -16.55
N GLU A 23 -19.66 12.02 -17.08
CA GLU A 23 -21.02 11.49 -17.18
C GLU A 23 -21.64 11.26 -15.78
N LEU A 24 -22.98 11.35 -15.74
CA LEU A 24 -23.75 10.94 -14.57
C LEU A 24 -23.48 9.48 -14.21
N SER A 25 -23.54 9.15 -12.93
CA SER A 25 -23.40 7.79 -12.39
C SER A 25 -24.57 7.41 -11.47
N GLY A 26 -24.68 6.12 -11.17
CA GLY A 26 -25.61 5.61 -10.14
C GLY A 26 -27.08 6.01 -10.33
N THR A 27 -27.71 6.45 -9.23
CA THR A 27 -29.14 6.81 -9.18
C THR A 27 -29.49 7.98 -10.08
N ALA A 28 -28.55 8.90 -10.34
CA ALA A 28 -28.78 10.02 -11.25
C ALA A 28 -29.07 9.54 -12.66
N ARG A 29 -28.34 8.53 -13.17
CA ARG A 29 -28.62 7.94 -14.50
C ARG A 29 -30.01 7.32 -14.57
N LYS A 30 -30.39 6.56 -13.53
CA LYS A 30 -31.73 5.95 -13.42
C LYS A 30 -32.84 7.00 -13.43
N ARG A 31 -32.64 8.13 -12.75
CA ARG A 31 -33.60 9.24 -12.73
C ARG A 31 -33.86 9.85 -14.11
N PHE A 32 -32.86 9.81 -14.99
CA PHE A 32 -32.95 10.35 -16.35
C PHE A 32 -33.09 9.26 -17.42
N ASP A 33 -33.47 8.03 -17.05
CA ASP A 33 -33.63 6.88 -17.96
C ASP A 33 -32.41 6.61 -18.87
N LEU A 34 -31.21 6.93 -18.38
CA LEU A 34 -29.96 6.67 -19.09
C LEU A 34 -29.50 5.23 -18.89
N ALA A 35 -29.03 4.59 -19.96
CA ALA A 35 -28.41 3.26 -19.90
C ALA A 35 -27.27 3.23 -18.86
N PRO A 36 -27.02 2.09 -18.18
CA PRO A 36 -25.86 1.94 -17.32
C PRO A 36 -24.56 2.28 -18.06
N ARG A 37 -23.56 2.75 -17.34
CA ARG A 37 -22.22 2.90 -17.91
C ARG A 37 -21.68 1.53 -18.32
N PRO A 38 -20.89 1.45 -19.41
CA PRO A 38 -20.07 0.28 -19.67
C PRO A 38 -19.22 -0.05 -18.44
N PRO A 39 -19.10 -1.33 -18.06
CA PRO A 39 -18.18 -1.72 -16.99
C PRO A 39 -16.74 -1.43 -17.39
N ILE A 40 -15.85 -1.32 -16.40
CA ILE A 40 -14.42 -1.25 -16.68
C ILE A 40 -14.00 -2.58 -17.34
N PRO A 41 -13.23 -2.56 -18.45
CA PRO A 41 -12.86 -3.78 -19.15
C PRO A 41 -12.09 -4.78 -18.29
N SER A 42 -12.16 -6.05 -18.66
CA SER A 42 -11.47 -7.14 -18.00
C SER A 42 -9.94 -7.02 -18.15
N PRO A 43 -9.12 -7.51 -17.19
CA PRO A 43 -7.67 -7.39 -17.29
C PRO A 43 -7.02 -8.20 -18.43
N ASP A 44 -7.77 -9.07 -19.10
CA ASP A 44 -7.39 -9.82 -20.29
C ASP A 44 -7.88 -9.18 -21.62
N ASP A 45 -8.55 -8.02 -21.56
CA ASP A 45 -9.02 -7.32 -22.75
C ASP A 45 -7.85 -6.68 -23.52
N ALA A 46 -7.52 -7.31 -24.66
CA ALA A 46 -6.41 -6.90 -25.51
C ALA A 46 -6.60 -5.51 -26.13
N GLU A 47 -7.83 -5.08 -26.41
CA GLU A 47 -8.08 -3.75 -26.98
C GLU A 47 -8.00 -2.69 -25.88
N ALA A 48 -8.56 -2.96 -24.70
CA ALA A 48 -8.45 -2.04 -23.56
C ALA A 48 -6.99 -1.84 -23.12
N SER A 49 -6.12 -2.85 -23.28
CA SER A 49 -4.67 -2.74 -23.02
C SER A 49 -3.95 -1.68 -23.87
N ARG A 50 -4.58 -1.18 -24.93
CA ARG A 50 -4.03 -0.11 -25.78
C ARG A 50 -4.11 1.28 -25.16
N TYR A 51 -4.81 1.44 -24.03
CA TYR A 51 -5.04 2.73 -23.39
C TYR A 51 -4.69 2.66 -21.91
N ASP A 52 -4.01 3.67 -21.39
CA ASP A 52 -3.73 3.83 -19.96
C ASP A 52 -4.73 4.75 -19.26
N GLU A 53 -5.64 5.40 -19.97
CA GLU A 53 -6.71 6.25 -19.41
C GLU A 53 -8.08 5.99 -20.05
N ASP A 54 -9.13 6.43 -19.35
CA ASP A 54 -10.52 6.35 -19.83
C ASP A 54 -10.79 7.28 -21.03
N VAL A 55 -10.02 8.36 -21.12
CA VAL A 55 -10.01 9.29 -22.25
C VAL A 55 -9.01 8.82 -23.30
N ARG A 56 -9.50 8.53 -24.51
CA ARG A 56 -8.64 8.16 -25.65
C ARG A 56 -7.80 9.36 -26.10
N ASN A 57 -6.54 9.10 -26.45
CA ASN A 57 -5.57 10.07 -26.96
C ASN A 57 -5.24 11.22 -25.99
N GLU A 58 -5.26 10.97 -24.68
CA GLU A 58 -4.72 11.90 -23.69
C GLU A 58 -3.18 11.73 -23.60
N ASP A 59 -2.47 12.18 -24.63
CA ASP A 59 -1.01 12.12 -24.69
C ASP A 59 -0.35 13.10 -23.70
N GLY A 60 0.89 12.78 -23.30
CA GLY A 60 1.71 13.69 -22.50
C GLY A 60 2.00 14.99 -23.26
N VAL A 61 1.85 16.13 -22.58
CA VAL A 61 2.08 17.46 -23.18
C VAL A 61 3.32 18.11 -22.57
N HIS A 62 3.94 19.02 -23.32
CA HIS A 62 4.91 19.97 -22.73
C HIS A 62 4.15 21.00 -21.89
N VAL A 63 4.68 21.30 -20.71
CA VAL A 63 4.04 22.19 -19.74
C VAL A 63 5.01 23.31 -19.40
N GLU A 64 4.64 24.53 -19.79
CA GLU A 64 5.30 25.77 -19.41
C GLU A 64 4.26 26.70 -18.78
N VAL A 65 4.59 27.25 -17.61
CA VAL A 65 3.64 27.99 -16.79
C VAL A 65 4.30 29.24 -16.24
N VAL A 66 3.68 30.39 -16.47
CA VAL A 66 3.96 31.64 -15.74
C VAL A 66 2.79 31.92 -14.81
N VAL A 67 3.03 31.94 -13.51
CA VAL A 67 2.01 32.17 -12.48
C VAL A 67 2.38 33.38 -11.63
N GLY A 68 1.43 34.30 -11.47
CA GLY A 68 1.57 35.50 -10.63
C GLY A 68 0.66 35.43 -9.40
N THR A 69 1.22 35.67 -8.22
CA THR A 69 0.50 35.64 -6.93
C THR A 69 0.77 36.91 -6.12
N ALA A 70 0.16 37.02 -4.93
CA ALA A 70 0.42 38.10 -3.98
C ALA A 70 1.92 38.15 -3.61
N ALA A 71 2.43 39.36 -3.35
CA ALA A 71 3.87 39.57 -3.11
C ALA A 71 4.47 38.74 -1.96
N ASP A 72 3.66 38.41 -0.96
CA ASP A 72 4.06 37.66 0.23
C ASP A 72 3.76 36.14 0.15
N GLN A 73 3.34 35.65 -1.02
CA GLN A 73 3.08 34.23 -1.27
C GLN A 73 4.14 33.61 -2.20
N ILE A 74 4.25 32.29 -2.11
CA ILE A 74 5.00 31.47 -3.05
C ILE A 74 3.97 30.66 -3.85
N ALA A 75 4.00 30.81 -5.18
CA ALA A 75 3.24 29.95 -6.06
C ALA A 75 4.12 28.76 -6.47
N VAL A 76 3.59 27.55 -6.38
CA VAL A 76 4.27 26.30 -6.77
C VAL A 76 3.41 25.61 -7.83
N VAL A 77 4.07 25.01 -8.81
CA VAL A 77 3.45 24.19 -9.86
C VAL A 77 4.30 22.94 -10.02
N SER A 78 3.70 21.83 -10.46
CA SER A 78 4.34 20.53 -10.67
C SER A 78 5.38 20.51 -11.82
N ALA A 79 6.40 21.37 -11.75
CA ALA A 79 7.50 21.46 -12.72
C ALA A 79 8.75 22.16 -12.14
N ALA A 80 9.86 22.18 -12.89
CA ALA A 80 11.11 22.83 -12.48
C ALA A 80 10.97 24.36 -12.49
N LEU A 81 11.44 25.03 -11.43
CA LEU A 81 11.45 26.50 -11.38
C LEU A 81 12.57 27.03 -12.28
N ARG A 82 12.24 27.82 -13.30
CA ARG A 82 13.22 28.48 -14.19
C ARG A 82 13.65 29.83 -13.63
N ARG A 83 12.69 30.64 -13.19
CA ARG A 83 12.96 31.95 -12.57
C ARG A 83 11.77 32.45 -11.74
N SER A 84 12.03 33.38 -10.83
CA SER A 84 11.00 34.17 -10.15
C SER A 84 11.36 35.65 -10.15
N TRP A 85 10.35 36.52 -10.16
CA TRP A 85 10.54 37.98 -10.12
C TRP A 85 9.38 38.66 -9.41
N THR A 86 9.55 39.95 -9.08
CA THR A 86 8.49 40.80 -8.52
C THR A 86 8.22 41.93 -9.47
N GLU A 87 6.95 42.19 -9.77
CA GLU A 87 6.52 43.24 -10.68
C GLU A 87 5.11 43.70 -10.29
N ASN A 88 4.85 45.02 -10.34
CA ASN A 88 3.53 45.60 -10.05
C ASN A 88 2.90 45.13 -8.71
N GLY A 89 3.73 44.97 -7.66
CA GLY A 89 3.27 44.53 -6.34
C GLY A 89 2.86 43.05 -6.27
N ARG A 90 3.26 42.22 -7.24
CA ARG A 90 2.99 40.78 -7.30
C ARG A 90 4.28 40.00 -7.48
N ARG A 91 4.28 38.75 -7.04
CA ARG A 91 5.39 37.81 -7.24
C ARG A 91 5.03 36.81 -8.34
N TYR A 92 5.95 36.62 -9.28
CA TYR A 92 5.78 35.76 -10.45
C TYR A 92 6.80 34.63 -10.45
N PHE A 93 6.37 33.49 -10.99
CA PHE A 93 7.18 32.28 -11.09
C PHE A 93 6.98 31.67 -12.48
N HIS A 94 8.10 31.30 -13.11
CA HIS A 94 8.13 30.61 -14.40
C HIS A 94 8.61 29.18 -14.19
N TYR A 95 7.75 28.23 -14.54
CA TYR A 95 7.91 26.80 -14.35
C TYR A 95 7.88 26.09 -15.70
N GLU A 96 8.70 25.05 -15.86
CA GLU A 96 8.74 24.23 -17.07
C GLU A 96 9.05 22.77 -16.72
N LEU A 97 8.36 21.83 -17.37
CA LEU A 97 8.68 20.41 -17.27
C LEU A 97 9.75 20.02 -18.29
N ASP A 98 10.80 19.33 -17.84
CA ASP A 98 11.88 18.86 -18.72
C ASP A 98 11.44 17.70 -19.64
N VAL A 99 10.32 17.03 -19.33
CA VAL A 99 9.77 15.91 -20.10
C VAL A 99 8.25 16.06 -20.29
N PRO A 100 7.66 15.60 -21.41
CA PRO A 100 6.22 15.56 -21.57
C PRO A 100 5.56 14.75 -20.45
N ALA A 101 4.45 15.24 -19.92
CA ALA A 101 3.72 14.58 -18.84
C ALA A 101 2.21 14.74 -19.01
N LEU A 102 1.44 13.89 -18.34
CA LEU A 102 0.01 14.08 -18.20
C LEU A 102 -0.25 15.44 -17.54
N PHE A 103 -1.06 16.27 -18.20
CA PHE A 103 -1.35 17.61 -17.69
C PHE A 103 -2.33 17.52 -16.51
N SER A 104 -1.79 17.40 -15.29
CA SER A 104 -2.56 17.44 -14.05
C SER A 104 -2.93 18.87 -13.63
N ALA A 105 -2.15 19.85 -14.11
CA ALA A 105 -2.35 21.28 -13.92
C ALA A 105 -2.59 21.69 -12.46
N SER A 106 -1.77 21.20 -11.53
CA SER A 106 -1.89 21.55 -10.11
C SER A 106 -1.14 22.84 -9.78
N PHE A 107 -1.86 23.81 -9.26
CA PHE A 107 -1.34 25.11 -8.86
C PHE A 107 -1.55 25.29 -7.36
N PHE A 108 -0.48 25.67 -6.68
CA PHE A 108 -0.44 25.91 -5.25
C PHE A 108 -0.01 27.35 -5.02
N SER A 109 -0.63 28.06 -4.08
CA SER A 109 -0.14 29.37 -3.65
C SER A 109 -0.49 29.62 -2.20
N ALA A 110 0.51 29.90 -1.37
CA ALA A 110 0.29 30.29 0.02
C ALA A 110 1.50 31.05 0.59
N LYS A 111 1.37 31.53 1.83
CA LYS A 111 2.51 32.06 2.60
C LYS A 111 3.34 30.89 3.16
N TYR A 112 4.09 30.24 2.29
CA TYR A 112 4.90 29.08 2.67
C TYR A 112 6.21 29.48 3.37
N ALA A 113 6.56 28.73 4.41
CA ALA A 113 7.95 28.50 4.77
C ALA A 113 8.47 27.29 3.96
N VAL A 114 9.78 27.26 3.71
CA VAL A 114 10.41 26.21 2.89
C VAL A 114 11.52 25.55 3.71
N ILE A 115 11.47 24.22 3.80
CA ILE A 115 12.61 23.39 4.19
C ILE A 115 13.29 22.92 2.92
N GLU A 116 14.61 23.05 2.85
CA GLU A 116 15.42 22.63 1.72
C GLU A 116 16.46 21.60 2.18
N ASP A 117 16.64 20.56 1.39
CA ASP A 117 17.62 19.50 1.61
C ASP A 117 18.00 18.88 0.26
N ARG A 118 18.89 17.89 0.26
CA ARG A 118 19.31 17.17 -0.94
C ARG A 118 19.47 15.68 -0.67
N TRP A 119 19.15 14.88 -1.67
CA TRP A 119 19.57 13.48 -1.76
C TRP A 119 20.41 13.33 -3.03
N ARG A 120 21.73 13.17 -2.88
CA ARG A 120 22.70 13.19 -3.99
C ARG A 120 22.51 14.46 -4.84
N ASP A 121 22.20 14.31 -6.13
CA ASP A 121 21.94 15.37 -7.08
C ASP A 121 20.46 15.83 -7.13
N VAL A 122 19.57 15.19 -6.37
CA VAL A 122 18.13 15.55 -6.30
C VAL A 122 17.89 16.59 -5.19
N GLU A 123 17.30 17.72 -5.57
CA GLU A 123 16.85 18.76 -4.63
C GLU A 123 15.55 18.35 -3.93
N LEU A 124 15.50 18.47 -2.60
CA LEU A 124 14.33 18.17 -1.80
C LEU A 124 13.79 19.46 -1.17
N GLN A 125 12.50 19.71 -1.31
CA GLN A 125 11.87 20.86 -0.67
C GLN A 125 10.54 20.51 -0.02
N ILE A 126 10.22 21.12 1.11
CA ILE A 126 8.89 21.05 1.73
C ILE A 126 8.34 22.46 1.91
N PHE A 127 7.27 22.77 1.17
CA PHE A 127 6.51 24.01 1.26
C PHE A 127 5.39 23.79 2.27
N HIS A 128 5.49 24.45 3.42
CA HIS A 128 4.58 24.23 4.53
C HIS A 128 4.13 25.55 5.17
N HIS A 129 3.04 25.52 5.91
CA HIS A 129 2.61 26.65 6.70
C HIS A 129 3.64 26.89 7.84
N PRO A 130 4.10 28.13 8.11
CA PRO A 130 5.21 28.41 9.02
C PRO A 130 5.08 27.84 10.43
N HIS A 131 3.85 27.60 10.90
CA HIS A 131 3.55 27.03 12.22
C HIS A 131 3.36 25.49 12.21
N HIS A 132 3.27 24.85 11.05
CA HIS A 132 3.07 23.40 10.93
C HIS A 132 4.41 22.69 10.75
N ARG A 133 5.08 22.43 11.88
CA ARG A 133 6.45 21.87 11.88
C ARG A 133 6.55 20.44 12.42
N TYR A 134 5.44 19.85 12.86
CA TYR A 134 5.44 18.63 13.68
C TYR A 134 5.94 17.38 12.94
N THR A 135 5.82 17.35 11.62
CA THR A 135 6.09 16.16 10.80
C THR A 135 7.23 16.33 9.79
N LEU A 136 7.82 17.53 9.68
CA LEU A 136 8.76 17.89 8.61
C LEU A 136 10.01 17.01 8.60
N ASP A 137 10.61 16.76 9.77
CA ASP A 137 11.81 15.91 9.88
C ASP A 137 11.53 14.48 9.39
N ARG A 138 10.34 13.95 9.73
CA ARG A 138 9.92 12.61 9.29
C ARG A 138 9.63 12.55 7.80
N MET A 139 9.06 13.61 7.24
CA MET A 139 8.87 13.73 5.79
C MET A 139 10.21 13.75 5.05
N ILE A 140 11.18 14.58 5.49
CA ILE A 140 12.52 14.62 4.89
C ILE A 140 13.23 13.26 5.01
N GLN A 141 13.19 12.63 6.19
CA GLN A 141 13.78 11.31 6.40
C GLN A 141 13.15 10.27 5.46
N SER A 142 11.83 10.27 5.34
CA SER A 142 11.09 9.36 4.46
C SER A 142 11.41 9.60 2.98
N MET A 143 11.43 10.85 2.51
CA MET A 143 11.83 11.21 1.14
C MET A 143 13.21 10.63 0.79
N LYS A 144 14.21 10.84 1.66
CA LYS A 144 15.59 10.35 1.45
C LYS A 144 15.65 8.83 1.44
N ALA A 145 15.02 8.19 2.42
CA ALA A 145 15.03 6.73 2.52
C ALA A 145 14.32 6.06 1.34
N SER A 146 13.19 6.62 0.90
CA SER A 146 12.46 6.16 -0.28
C SER A 146 13.28 6.34 -1.55
N LEU A 147 13.89 7.51 -1.77
CA LEU A 147 14.75 7.71 -2.94
C LEU A 147 15.93 6.73 -2.94
N ASP A 148 16.55 6.48 -1.79
CA ASP A 148 17.67 5.53 -1.70
C ASP A 148 17.23 4.10 -2.01
N TYR A 149 16.21 3.59 -1.30
CA TYR A 149 15.75 2.22 -1.46
C TYR A 149 15.09 1.96 -2.82
N TYR A 150 14.21 2.84 -3.30
CA TYR A 150 13.53 2.63 -4.58
C TYR A 150 14.50 2.75 -5.75
N THR A 151 15.49 3.66 -5.67
CA THR A 151 16.50 3.79 -6.71
C THR A 151 17.39 2.56 -6.79
N SER A 152 17.86 2.04 -5.65
CA SER A 152 18.70 0.83 -5.64
C SER A 152 17.92 -0.43 -6.05
N THR A 153 16.65 -0.50 -5.68
CA THR A 153 15.86 -1.73 -5.82
C THR A 153 15.13 -1.80 -7.15
N PHE A 154 14.56 -0.68 -7.65
CA PHE A 154 13.71 -0.66 -8.84
C PHE A 154 14.32 0.13 -10.00
N GLY A 155 15.46 0.79 -9.81
CA GLY A 155 16.14 1.59 -10.84
C GLY A 155 15.91 3.10 -10.71
N PRO A 156 16.46 3.92 -11.61
CA PRO A 156 16.67 5.35 -11.37
C PRO A 156 15.39 6.17 -11.17
N TYR A 157 15.49 7.17 -10.28
CA TYR A 157 14.54 8.27 -10.17
C TYR A 157 14.69 9.23 -11.36
N GLN A 158 13.59 9.65 -11.97
CA GLN A 158 13.60 10.34 -13.26
C GLN A 158 13.72 11.88 -13.18
N PHE A 159 13.70 12.47 -11.99
CA PHE A 159 13.67 13.93 -11.82
C PHE A 159 14.86 14.45 -11.01
N ARG A 160 15.19 15.73 -11.17
CA ARG A 160 16.25 16.43 -10.40
C ARG A 160 15.74 17.08 -9.11
N GLN A 161 14.44 17.01 -8.86
CA GLN A 161 13.81 17.59 -7.68
C GLN A 161 12.66 16.70 -7.21
N LEU A 162 12.41 16.70 -5.91
CA LEU A 162 11.22 16.15 -5.28
C LEU A 162 10.71 17.12 -4.22
N ARG A 163 9.48 17.60 -4.39
CA ARG A 163 8.89 18.59 -3.48
C ARG A 163 7.66 18.05 -2.78
N ILE A 164 7.47 18.40 -1.53
CA ILE A 164 6.20 18.24 -0.83
C ILE A 164 5.57 19.61 -0.66
N VAL A 165 4.28 19.73 -0.97
CA VAL A 165 3.52 20.98 -0.81
C VAL A 165 2.31 20.74 0.08
N GLU A 166 2.22 21.52 1.16
CA GLU A 166 1.05 21.55 2.01
C GLU A 166 -0.12 22.25 1.31
N ILE A 167 -1.30 21.62 1.34
CA ILE A 167 -2.53 22.16 0.76
C ILE A 167 -3.69 22.14 1.76
N PRO A 168 -4.72 22.97 1.54
CA PRO A 168 -5.89 23.02 2.43
C PRO A 168 -6.62 21.66 2.53
N PRO A 169 -7.26 21.34 3.67
CA PRO A 169 -7.88 20.04 3.91
C PRO A 169 -9.12 19.75 3.04
N TYR A 170 -9.73 20.78 2.44
CA TYR A 170 -10.87 20.60 1.52
C TYR A 170 -10.44 20.17 0.11
N ALA A 171 -9.14 20.27 -0.22
CA ALA A 171 -8.64 20.03 -1.57
C ALA A 171 -8.52 18.55 -1.91
N LEU A 172 -8.01 17.73 -0.98
CA LEU A 172 -7.93 16.28 -1.06
C LEU A 172 -7.82 15.66 0.33
N THR A 173 -8.05 14.35 0.43
CA THR A 173 -7.78 13.58 1.65
C THR A 173 -6.47 12.83 1.52
N GLY A 174 -5.52 13.07 2.43
CA GLY A 174 -4.23 12.38 2.46
C GLY A 174 -3.17 13.06 1.58
N GLY A 175 -2.63 12.31 0.62
CA GLY A 175 -1.58 12.74 -0.31
C GLY A 175 -1.96 12.53 -1.76
N ARG A 176 -1.20 13.15 -2.66
CA ARG A 176 -1.24 12.89 -4.10
C ARG A 176 0.12 13.17 -4.73
N ALA A 177 0.72 12.14 -5.31
CA ALA A 177 1.90 12.28 -6.15
C ALA A 177 1.57 12.90 -7.52
N LEU A 178 2.37 13.88 -7.92
CA LEU A 178 2.41 14.50 -9.24
C LEU A 178 3.87 14.48 -9.73
N ALA A 179 4.10 14.82 -11.00
CA ALA A 179 5.46 14.89 -11.55
C ALA A 179 6.31 15.90 -10.74
N THR A 180 7.39 15.42 -10.11
CA THR A 180 8.30 16.19 -9.24
C THR A 180 7.72 16.73 -7.92
N THR A 181 6.42 16.58 -7.65
CA THR A 181 5.74 17.26 -6.53
C THR A 181 4.68 16.36 -5.90
N ILE A 182 4.68 16.23 -4.58
CA ILE A 182 3.68 15.53 -3.78
C ILE A 182 2.85 16.59 -3.04
N ALA A 183 1.54 16.56 -3.20
CA ALA A 183 0.64 17.40 -2.43
C ALA A 183 0.13 16.64 -1.21
N PHE A 184 0.28 17.21 -0.01
CA PHE A 184 -0.27 16.66 1.23
C PHE A 184 -1.27 17.63 1.85
N ALA A 185 -2.43 17.12 2.28
CA ALA A 185 -3.39 17.92 3.02
C ALA A 185 -2.84 18.36 4.40
N GLU A 186 -3.23 19.55 4.87
CA GLU A 186 -2.88 20.15 6.17
C GLU A 186 -2.86 19.14 7.35
N PRO A 187 -3.83 18.20 7.50
CA PRO A 187 -3.80 17.20 8.57
C PRO A 187 -2.49 16.40 8.63
N THR A 188 -1.83 16.11 7.50
CA THR A 188 -0.57 15.37 7.47
C THR A 188 0.59 16.13 8.12
N PHE A 189 0.49 17.46 8.23
CA PHE A 189 1.52 18.33 8.84
C PHE A 189 1.32 18.59 10.34
N ILE A 190 0.08 18.44 10.82
CA ILE A 190 -0.30 18.78 12.20
C ILE A 190 -0.72 17.57 13.04
N THR A 191 -1.02 16.43 12.40
CA THR A 191 -1.48 15.22 13.12
C THR A 191 -0.31 14.61 13.90
N ARG A 192 -0.57 14.35 15.18
CA ARG A 192 0.36 13.62 16.03
C ARG A 192 0.26 12.13 15.77
N ARG A 193 1.40 11.46 15.87
CA ARG A 193 1.45 10.01 15.91
C ARG A 193 0.59 9.52 17.09
N LYS A 194 -0.30 8.55 16.82
CA LYS A 194 -1.10 7.90 17.85
C LYS A 194 -0.21 6.93 18.64
N GLU A 195 -0.40 6.86 19.95
CA GLU A 195 0.24 5.86 20.79
C GLU A 195 -0.16 4.45 20.33
N GLY A 196 0.80 3.52 20.28
CA GLY A 196 0.60 2.17 19.73
C GLY A 196 0.41 2.09 18.21
N GLY A 197 0.19 3.22 17.53
CA GLY A 197 0.05 3.29 16.06
C GLY A 197 1.39 3.41 15.34
N GLY A 198 1.41 2.98 14.07
CA GLY A 198 2.55 3.17 13.17
C GLY A 198 2.75 4.63 12.78
N ASP A 199 3.95 4.98 12.33
CA ASP A 199 4.25 6.32 11.82
C ASP A 199 3.64 6.56 10.43
N MET A 200 2.36 6.95 10.41
CA MET A 200 1.61 7.16 9.16
C MET A 200 2.11 8.33 8.32
N THR A 201 2.82 9.30 8.92
CA THR A 201 3.46 10.38 8.14
C THR A 201 4.63 9.81 7.36
N PHE A 202 5.51 9.05 8.02
CA PHE A 202 6.65 8.43 7.38
C PHE A 202 6.20 7.45 6.29
N PHE A 203 5.28 6.55 6.62
CA PHE A 203 4.70 5.58 5.69
C PHE A 203 4.00 6.26 4.50
N GLY A 204 3.14 7.25 4.76
CA GLY A 204 2.42 7.98 3.72
C GLY A 204 3.36 8.73 2.78
N THR A 205 4.42 9.36 3.32
CA THR A 205 5.44 10.00 2.49
C THR A 205 6.15 8.99 1.59
N ALA A 206 6.52 7.82 2.15
CA ALA A 206 7.18 6.77 1.39
C ALA A 206 6.29 6.20 0.28
N HIS A 207 4.99 6.10 0.53
CA HIS A 207 3.98 5.69 -0.44
C HIS A 207 3.88 6.70 -1.61
N GLU A 208 3.76 7.99 -1.31
CA GLU A 208 3.68 9.01 -2.36
C GLU A 208 4.98 9.12 -3.18
N VAL A 209 6.16 8.93 -2.56
CA VAL A 209 7.43 8.86 -3.33
C VAL A 209 7.44 7.65 -4.27
N ALA A 210 6.88 6.51 -3.84
CA ALA A 210 6.87 5.26 -4.62
C ALA A 210 6.08 5.39 -5.93
N HIS A 211 5.09 6.29 -5.99
CA HIS A 211 4.35 6.58 -7.22
C HIS A 211 5.24 7.12 -8.36
N SER A 212 6.45 7.59 -8.07
CA SER A 212 7.43 7.96 -9.08
C SER A 212 7.88 6.77 -9.94
N TRP A 213 7.76 5.54 -9.42
CA TRP A 213 7.93 4.29 -10.15
C TRP A 213 6.57 3.69 -10.53
N TRP A 214 5.63 3.62 -9.58
CA TRP A 214 4.34 2.93 -9.72
C TRP A 214 3.21 3.89 -10.09
N GLY A 215 2.78 3.87 -11.35
CA GLY A 215 1.79 4.81 -11.90
C GLY A 215 2.41 5.96 -12.70
N ALA A 216 3.68 6.33 -12.44
CA ALA A 216 4.42 7.25 -13.30
C ALA A 216 5.26 6.52 -14.35
N GLN A 217 6.27 5.76 -13.95
CA GLN A 217 7.12 5.01 -14.88
C GLN A 217 6.45 3.72 -15.37
N LEU A 218 5.75 3.00 -14.49
CA LEU A 218 4.89 1.87 -14.82
C LEU A 218 3.45 2.36 -14.93
N ARG A 219 2.99 2.65 -16.15
CA ARG A 219 1.59 3.03 -16.42
C ARG A 219 0.78 1.79 -16.75
N GLY A 220 -0.24 1.49 -15.95
CA GLY A 220 -1.13 0.36 -16.18
C GLY A 220 -2.27 0.67 -17.14
N ALA A 221 -2.74 -0.34 -17.87
CA ALA A 221 -3.88 -0.22 -18.77
C ALA A 221 -5.16 0.19 -18.03
N TYR A 222 -6.09 0.86 -18.71
CA TYR A 222 -7.42 1.22 -18.19
C TYR A 222 -8.36 -0.01 -18.16
N VAL A 223 -8.06 -0.94 -17.27
CA VAL A 223 -8.79 -2.20 -17.03
C VAL A 223 -8.98 -2.44 -15.54
N ARG A 224 -9.85 -3.38 -15.18
CA ARG A 224 -9.98 -3.87 -13.80
C ARG A 224 -8.60 -4.39 -13.33
N GLY A 225 -8.25 -4.15 -12.08
CA GLY A 225 -6.92 -4.45 -11.54
C GLY A 225 -5.86 -3.37 -11.76
N ARG A 226 -6.14 -2.28 -12.51
CA ARG A 226 -5.17 -1.19 -12.75
C ARG A 226 -4.56 -0.64 -11.45
N ALA A 227 -5.41 -0.43 -10.45
CA ALA A 227 -5.00 0.13 -9.16
C ALA A 227 -4.00 -0.76 -8.40
N VAL A 228 -3.86 -2.05 -8.73
CA VAL A 228 -2.81 -2.90 -8.15
C VAL A 228 -1.43 -2.42 -8.56
N LEU A 229 -1.27 -2.01 -9.82
CA LEU A 229 0.03 -1.59 -10.35
C LEU A 229 0.50 -0.24 -9.78
N SER A 230 -0.41 0.60 -9.28
CA SER A 230 -0.08 1.88 -8.64
C SER A 230 -0.13 1.79 -7.12
N GLU A 231 -1.26 1.37 -6.55
CA GLU A 231 -1.52 1.47 -5.10
C GLU A 231 -0.93 0.31 -4.32
N THR A 232 -1.15 -0.94 -4.77
CA THR A 232 -0.60 -2.12 -4.08
C THR A 232 0.93 -2.04 -4.04
N LEU A 233 1.56 -1.76 -5.19
CA LEU A 233 3.02 -1.67 -5.28
C LEU A 233 3.59 -0.51 -4.45
N SER A 234 2.91 0.64 -4.41
CA SER A 234 3.32 1.77 -3.57
C SER A 234 3.16 1.48 -2.07
N ASN A 235 2.08 0.81 -1.65
CA ASN A 235 1.93 0.40 -0.25
C ASN A 235 3.01 -0.63 0.15
N TYR A 236 3.24 -1.67 -0.66
CA TYR A 236 4.30 -2.64 -0.39
C TYR A 236 5.67 -1.97 -0.27
N SER A 237 6.01 -1.10 -1.23
CA SER A 237 7.28 -0.37 -1.25
C SER A 237 7.46 0.49 0.01
N ALA A 238 6.40 1.20 0.43
CA ALA A 238 6.41 2.01 1.64
C ALA A 238 6.54 1.17 2.93
N MET A 239 5.95 -0.02 2.97
CA MET A 239 6.14 -0.95 4.09
C MET A 239 7.60 -1.41 4.19
N MET A 240 8.26 -1.70 3.06
CA MET A 240 9.68 -2.09 3.06
C MET A 240 10.60 -0.98 3.55
N VAL A 241 10.35 0.27 3.14
CA VAL A 241 11.11 1.43 3.66
C VAL A 241 10.84 1.64 5.15
N THR A 242 9.59 1.50 5.57
CA THR A 242 9.21 1.60 7.00
C THR A 242 9.95 0.57 7.84
N GLU A 243 10.00 -0.69 7.40
CA GLU A 243 10.70 -1.76 8.09
C GLU A 243 12.20 -1.51 8.20
N LYS A 244 12.84 -1.10 7.10
CA LYS A 244 14.30 -0.89 7.08
C LYS A 244 14.75 0.30 7.91
N ILE A 245 13.94 1.35 7.98
CA ILE A 245 14.32 2.61 8.64
C ILE A 245 13.80 2.70 10.07
N LEU A 246 12.57 2.27 10.31
CA LEU A 246 11.91 2.38 11.61
C LEU A 246 11.80 1.04 12.35
N GLY A 247 12.17 -0.07 11.70
CA GLY A 247 12.24 -1.39 12.29
C GLY A 247 11.00 -2.27 12.04
N PRO A 248 11.13 -3.59 12.27
CA PRO A 248 10.08 -4.58 12.00
C PRO A 248 8.80 -4.35 12.79
N GLN A 249 8.90 -3.77 13.98
CA GLN A 249 7.74 -3.45 14.82
C GLN A 249 6.88 -2.31 14.23
N GLU A 250 7.51 -1.30 13.60
CA GLU A 250 6.75 -0.25 12.91
C GLU A 250 6.08 -0.79 11.65
N ALA A 251 6.80 -1.60 10.87
CA ALA A 251 6.21 -2.28 9.72
C ALA A 251 5.06 -3.20 10.12
N ARG A 252 5.15 -3.86 11.29
CA ARG A 252 4.05 -4.63 11.86
C ARG A 252 2.82 -3.77 12.13
N ARG A 253 2.98 -2.62 12.79
CA ARG A 253 1.86 -1.69 13.06
C ARG A 253 1.21 -1.20 11.76
N VAL A 254 1.99 -0.98 10.71
CA VAL A 254 1.48 -0.64 9.38
C VAL A 254 0.75 -1.82 8.73
N TYR A 255 1.30 -3.04 8.82
CA TYR A 255 0.64 -4.25 8.33
C TYR A 255 -0.74 -4.43 8.98
N ASP A 256 -0.82 -4.30 10.30
CA ASP A 256 -2.08 -4.40 11.05
C ASP A 256 -3.08 -3.34 10.63
N PHE A 257 -2.64 -2.09 10.47
CA PHE A 257 -3.47 -1.01 9.93
C PHE A 257 -4.05 -1.36 8.55
N GLN A 258 -3.27 -1.95 7.64
CA GLN A 258 -3.74 -2.32 6.30
C GLN A 258 -4.71 -3.50 6.34
N MET A 259 -4.45 -4.51 7.18
CA MET A 259 -5.35 -5.63 7.40
C MET A 259 -6.69 -5.15 7.98
N ASP A 260 -6.67 -4.31 9.01
CA ASP A 260 -7.87 -3.76 9.64
C ASP A 260 -8.67 -2.91 8.66
N ARG A 261 -7.98 -2.07 7.87
CA ARG A 261 -8.59 -1.27 6.81
C ARG A 261 -9.34 -2.15 5.80
N TYR A 262 -8.78 -3.29 5.43
CA TYR A 262 -9.40 -4.23 4.52
C TYR A 262 -10.61 -4.92 5.16
N LEU A 263 -10.43 -5.58 6.31
CA LEU A 263 -11.47 -6.36 6.97
C LEU A 263 -12.67 -5.50 7.39
N PHE A 264 -12.42 -4.32 7.95
CA PHE A 264 -13.48 -3.40 8.37
C PHE A 264 -14.35 -2.94 7.20
N ARG A 265 -13.72 -2.58 6.07
CA ARG A 265 -14.46 -2.12 4.89
C ARG A 265 -15.16 -3.26 4.18
N ARG A 266 -14.54 -4.44 4.10
CA ARG A 266 -15.19 -5.65 3.55
C ARG A 266 -16.50 -5.94 4.29
N ALA A 267 -16.49 -5.90 5.63
CA ALA A 267 -17.68 -6.10 6.45
C ALA A 267 -18.78 -5.05 6.19
N ALA A 268 -18.43 -3.85 5.75
CA ALA A 268 -19.39 -2.77 5.48
C ALA A 268 -20.02 -2.80 4.08
N PHE A 269 -19.37 -3.44 3.10
CA PHE A 269 -19.80 -3.41 1.68
C PHE A 269 -20.38 -4.74 1.16
N GLU A 270 -20.20 -5.85 1.89
CA GLU A 270 -20.67 -7.22 1.58
C GLU A 270 -20.21 -7.82 0.22
N ARG A 271 -19.54 -7.03 -0.63
CA ARG A 271 -19.01 -7.45 -1.93
C ARG A 271 -17.51 -7.22 -1.97
N ASP A 272 -16.81 -8.21 -2.48
CA ASP A 272 -15.36 -8.28 -2.57
C ASP A 272 -14.98 -8.89 -3.92
N VAL A 273 -13.80 -8.56 -4.41
CA VAL A 273 -13.30 -9.05 -5.70
C VAL A 273 -11.85 -9.52 -5.59
N PRO A 274 -11.38 -10.42 -6.47
CA PRO A 274 -9.96 -10.69 -6.61
C PRO A 274 -9.16 -9.39 -6.76
N LEU A 275 -7.92 -9.40 -6.26
CA LEU A 275 -7.06 -8.21 -6.37
C LEU A 275 -6.80 -7.89 -7.85
N THR A 276 -6.68 -8.91 -8.70
CA THR A 276 -6.52 -8.75 -10.16
C THR A 276 -7.71 -8.09 -10.84
N GLU A 277 -8.87 -8.05 -10.19
CA GLU A 277 -10.13 -7.57 -10.74
C GLU A 277 -10.60 -6.26 -10.06
N VAL A 278 -9.78 -5.67 -9.19
CA VAL A 278 -10.19 -4.50 -8.40
C VAL A 278 -10.45 -3.28 -9.28
N GLU A 279 -11.65 -2.72 -9.15
CA GLU A 279 -12.03 -1.42 -9.70
C GLU A 279 -11.69 -0.32 -8.67
N ASP A 280 -12.68 0.48 -8.27
CA ASP A 280 -12.52 1.63 -7.37
C ASP A 280 -12.72 1.28 -5.89
N HIS A 281 -12.04 0.24 -5.40
CA HIS A 281 -12.18 -0.22 -4.01
C HIS A 281 -10.85 -0.07 -3.23
N PRO A 282 -10.60 1.09 -2.59
CA PRO A 282 -9.32 1.37 -1.92
C PRO A 282 -8.96 0.38 -0.81
N HIS A 283 -9.93 -0.23 -0.15
CA HIS A 283 -9.64 -1.22 0.90
C HIS A 283 -9.05 -2.52 0.33
N ILE A 284 -9.33 -2.84 -0.93
CA ILE A 284 -8.75 -3.97 -1.66
C ILE A 284 -7.39 -3.56 -2.24
N ALA A 285 -7.33 -2.48 -3.04
CA ALA A 285 -6.09 -2.05 -3.69
C ALA A 285 -5.00 -1.58 -2.71
N TYR A 286 -5.37 -0.93 -1.60
CA TYR A 286 -4.40 -0.52 -0.57
C TYR A 286 -4.23 -1.63 0.49
N GLY A 287 -5.33 -2.00 1.15
CA GLY A 287 -5.31 -2.89 2.32
C GLY A 287 -4.93 -4.32 1.95
N LYS A 288 -5.83 -5.03 1.25
CA LYS A 288 -5.58 -6.41 0.79
C LYS A 288 -4.29 -6.51 -0.04
N GLY A 289 -4.05 -5.56 -0.92
CA GLY A 289 -2.84 -5.50 -1.74
C GLY A 289 -1.55 -5.47 -0.92
N ALA A 290 -1.46 -4.59 0.07
CA ALA A 290 -0.30 -4.50 0.96
C ALA A 290 -0.09 -5.80 1.74
N VAL A 291 -1.17 -6.34 2.31
CA VAL A 291 -1.17 -7.62 3.05
C VAL A 291 -0.70 -8.76 2.15
N ALA A 292 -1.25 -8.89 0.95
CA ALA A 292 -0.89 -9.94 -0.01
C ALA A 292 0.59 -9.91 -0.37
N MET A 293 1.11 -8.73 -0.74
CA MET A 293 2.52 -8.57 -1.11
C MET A 293 3.47 -8.82 0.06
N TYR A 294 3.15 -8.29 1.25
CA TYR A 294 3.97 -8.47 2.44
C TYR A 294 3.97 -9.94 2.90
N THR A 295 2.82 -10.59 2.89
CA THR A 295 2.71 -12.03 3.21
C THR A 295 3.45 -12.88 2.18
N LEU A 296 3.35 -12.59 0.88
CA LEU A 296 4.14 -13.29 -0.14
C LEU A 296 5.64 -13.15 0.11
N ARG A 297 6.12 -11.93 0.37
CA ARG A 297 7.52 -11.64 0.73
C ARG A 297 8.02 -12.48 1.90
N GLU A 298 7.19 -12.64 2.93
CA GLU A 298 7.53 -13.47 4.08
C GLU A 298 7.74 -14.95 3.72
N HIS A 299 7.15 -15.43 2.63
CA HIS A 299 7.25 -16.81 2.18
C HIS A 299 8.39 -17.05 1.18
N ILE A 300 8.62 -16.11 0.26
CA ILE A 300 9.62 -16.29 -0.83
C ILE A 300 10.84 -15.35 -0.73
N GLY A 301 10.85 -14.45 0.24
CA GLY A 301 11.91 -13.48 0.46
C GLY A 301 11.71 -12.16 -0.28
N GLU A 302 12.31 -11.09 0.26
CA GLU A 302 12.29 -9.74 -0.33
C GLU A 302 12.89 -9.70 -1.73
N GLU A 303 14.06 -10.30 -1.92
CA GLU A 303 14.75 -10.30 -3.21
C GLU A 303 13.93 -10.96 -4.33
N ALA A 304 13.19 -12.03 -4.03
CA ALA A 304 12.34 -12.69 -5.02
C ALA A 304 11.21 -11.77 -5.47
N VAL A 305 10.46 -11.18 -4.53
CA VAL A 305 9.39 -10.22 -4.84
C VAL A 305 9.95 -9.00 -5.58
N ASN A 306 11.04 -8.40 -5.10
CA ASN A 306 11.66 -7.25 -5.73
C ASN A 306 12.22 -7.58 -7.13
N THR A 307 12.63 -8.81 -7.39
CA THR A 307 13.02 -9.28 -8.73
C THR A 307 11.82 -9.29 -9.68
N ALA A 308 10.66 -9.78 -9.25
CA ALA A 308 9.44 -9.72 -10.05
C ALA A 308 9.03 -8.27 -10.37
N LEU A 309 9.08 -7.38 -9.38
CA LEU A 309 8.76 -5.96 -9.58
C LEU A 309 9.76 -5.26 -10.51
N ARG A 310 11.06 -5.54 -10.39
CA ARG A 310 12.08 -5.05 -11.33
C ARG A 310 11.80 -5.50 -12.75
N ARG A 311 11.55 -6.80 -12.96
CA ARG A 311 11.27 -7.36 -14.29
C ARG A 311 10.04 -6.73 -14.92
N LEU A 312 8.97 -6.57 -14.14
CA LEU A 312 7.76 -5.89 -14.60
C LEU A 312 8.07 -4.46 -15.04
N LEU A 313 8.79 -3.70 -14.21
CA LEU A 313 9.14 -2.33 -14.52
C LEU A 313 10.09 -2.25 -15.73
N GLU A 314 11.12 -3.08 -15.82
CA GLU A 314 12.06 -3.09 -16.95
C GLU A 314 11.36 -3.36 -18.29
N LYS A 315 10.33 -4.22 -18.30
CA LYS A 315 9.55 -4.52 -19.51
C LYS A 315 8.65 -3.37 -19.97
N HIS A 316 8.17 -2.54 -19.05
CA HIS A 316 7.10 -1.56 -19.31
C HIS A 316 7.43 -0.12 -18.92
N ARG A 317 8.65 0.17 -18.46
CA ARG A 317 9.07 1.50 -18.01
C ARG A 317 8.94 2.49 -19.15
N ASN A 318 8.11 3.51 -18.95
CA ASN A 318 7.87 4.58 -19.92
C ASN A 318 7.48 4.05 -21.31
N SER A 319 6.93 2.83 -21.39
CA SER A 319 6.48 2.26 -22.66
C SER A 319 5.12 2.81 -23.07
N GLY A 320 4.83 2.74 -24.37
CA GLY A 320 3.48 2.91 -24.90
C GLY A 320 2.70 1.58 -24.87
N PRO A 321 1.55 1.53 -25.54
CA PRO A 321 0.72 0.33 -25.58
C PRO A 321 1.41 -0.87 -26.27
N PRO A 322 1.10 -2.11 -25.86
CA PRO A 322 0.15 -2.46 -24.81
C PRO A 322 0.68 -2.14 -23.42
N TYR A 323 -0.15 -1.52 -22.59
CA TYR A 323 0.14 -1.23 -21.20
C TYR A 323 -0.06 -2.49 -20.35
N PRO A 324 0.77 -2.71 -19.31
CA PRO A 324 0.64 -3.86 -18.43
C PRO A 324 -0.66 -3.85 -17.64
N THR A 325 -1.14 -5.03 -17.27
CA THR A 325 -2.30 -5.25 -16.41
C THR A 325 -1.89 -5.95 -15.11
N SER A 326 -2.84 -6.12 -14.19
CA SER A 326 -2.63 -6.92 -12.96
C SER A 326 -2.15 -8.35 -13.26
N LEU A 327 -2.47 -8.89 -14.43
CA LEU A 327 -2.03 -10.23 -14.87
C LEU A 327 -0.55 -10.28 -15.25
N ASP A 328 0.04 -9.18 -15.71
CA ASP A 328 1.50 -9.09 -15.91
C ASP A 328 2.23 -9.19 -14.56
N LEU A 329 1.74 -8.47 -13.55
CA LEU A 329 2.29 -8.58 -12.19
C LEU A 329 2.19 -10.02 -11.65
N VAL A 330 1.02 -10.64 -11.76
CA VAL A 330 0.83 -12.03 -11.31
C VAL A 330 1.80 -12.98 -12.03
N ARG A 331 2.00 -12.82 -13.34
CA ARG A 331 2.97 -13.63 -14.09
C ARG A 331 4.39 -13.47 -13.56
N GLU A 332 4.84 -12.25 -13.29
CA GLU A 332 6.18 -12.03 -12.71
C GLU A 332 6.31 -12.62 -11.30
N LEU A 333 5.27 -12.49 -10.46
CA LEU A 333 5.26 -13.08 -9.12
C LEU A 333 5.27 -14.61 -9.16
N ARG A 334 4.50 -15.23 -10.07
CA ARG A 334 4.55 -16.68 -10.28
C ARG A 334 5.92 -17.15 -10.71
N ALA A 335 6.60 -16.42 -11.59
CA ALA A 335 7.92 -16.79 -12.10
C ALA A 335 9.02 -16.81 -11.03
N VAL A 336 8.84 -16.10 -9.91
CA VAL A 336 9.78 -16.08 -8.77
C VAL A 336 9.28 -16.88 -7.56
N THR A 337 8.10 -17.50 -7.66
CA THR A 337 7.50 -18.28 -6.58
C THR A 337 7.74 -19.77 -6.81
N PRO A 338 8.27 -20.54 -5.84
CA PRO A 338 8.42 -21.98 -5.97
C PRO A 338 7.08 -22.71 -6.15
N ASP A 339 7.09 -23.86 -6.83
CA ASP A 339 5.88 -24.67 -7.09
C ASP A 339 5.06 -24.98 -5.82
N SER A 340 5.75 -25.25 -4.70
CA SER A 340 5.13 -25.53 -3.40
C SER A 340 4.36 -24.36 -2.79
N LEU A 341 4.54 -23.14 -3.31
CA LEU A 341 3.94 -21.90 -2.83
C LEU A 341 3.05 -21.20 -3.88
N GLN A 342 2.87 -21.78 -5.07
CA GLN A 342 2.04 -21.20 -6.15
C GLN A 342 0.58 -20.98 -5.72
N TYR A 343 0.08 -21.79 -4.77
CA TYR A 343 -1.26 -21.62 -4.21
C TYR A 343 -1.45 -20.25 -3.55
N LEU A 344 -0.38 -19.68 -2.97
CA LEU A 344 -0.44 -18.40 -2.28
C LEU A 344 -0.72 -17.24 -3.26
N ILE A 345 -0.21 -17.33 -4.49
CA ILE A 345 -0.51 -16.34 -5.53
C ILE A 345 -2.00 -16.39 -5.87
N THR A 346 -2.54 -17.59 -6.07
CA THR A 346 -3.98 -17.74 -6.35
C THR A 346 -4.82 -17.21 -5.21
N ASP A 347 -4.54 -17.64 -3.98
CA ASP A 347 -5.35 -17.28 -2.82
C ASP A 347 -5.28 -15.79 -2.47
N MET A 348 -4.13 -15.11 -2.72
CA MET A 348 -3.96 -13.70 -2.39
C MET A 348 -4.36 -12.74 -3.52
N PHE A 349 -4.18 -13.12 -4.79
CA PHE A 349 -4.36 -12.21 -5.93
C PHE A 349 -5.57 -12.54 -6.79
N GLU A 350 -5.83 -13.82 -7.05
CA GLU A 350 -6.78 -14.28 -8.08
C GLU A 350 -8.14 -14.68 -7.49
N THR A 351 -8.24 -14.87 -6.17
CA THR A 351 -9.49 -15.20 -5.49
C THR A 351 -9.79 -14.26 -4.30
N VAL A 352 -11.02 -14.32 -3.82
CA VAL A 352 -11.39 -13.79 -2.50
C VAL A 352 -11.29 -14.93 -1.50
N THR A 353 -10.09 -15.12 -0.94
CA THR A 353 -9.84 -16.17 0.05
C THR A 353 -9.82 -15.61 1.46
N LEU A 354 -10.49 -16.31 2.36
CA LEU A 354 -10.47 -16.08 3.80
C LEU A 354 -10.03 -17.36 4.50
N TRP A 355 -9.38 -17.19 5.65
CA TRP A 355 -9.07 -18.29 6.55
C TRP A 355 -9.90 -18.13 7.83
N ASP A 356 -10.17 -19.26 8.47
CA ASP A 356 -10.75 -19.35 9.80
C ASP A 356 -9.90 -20.39 10.54
N VAL A 357 -8.91 -19.90 11.28
CA VAL A 357 -7.96 -20.71 12.04
C VAL A 357 -8.07 -20.39 13.51
N LYS A 358 -8.04 -21.40 14.35
CA LYS A 358 -8.08 -21.20 15.81
C LYS A 358 -7.33 -22.28 16.55
N THR A 359 -6.87 -21.93 17.75
CA THR A 359 -6.30 -22.89 18.70
C THR A 359 -7.35 -23.23 19.75
N GLU A 360 -7.84 -24.48 19.75
CA GLU A 360 -8.82 -24.93 20.73
C GLU A 360 -8.17 -25.24 22.09
N ARG A 361 -6.93 -25.75 22.07
CA ARG A 361 -6.22 -26.15 23.29
C ARG A 361 -4.70 -26.07 23.10
N ALA A 362 -4.00 -25.62 24.14
CA ALA A 362 -2.56 -25.77 24.27
C ALA A 362 -2.19 -26.30 25.66
N VAL A 363 -1.43 -27.39 25.71
CA VAL A 363 -0.89 -27.95 26.96
C VAL A 363 0.59 -28.22 26.80
N ALA A 364 1.36 -28.19 27.90
CA ALA A 364 2.73 -28.68 27.90
C ALA A 364 2.99 -29.65 29.04
N ALA A 365 3.83 -30.64 28.78
CA ALA A 365 4.38 -31.55 29.77
C ALA A 365 5.91 -31.41 29.80
N ARG A 366 6.49 -31.38 31.00
CA ARG A 366 7.95 -31.37 31.15
C ARG A 366 8.51 -32.74 30.77
N THR A 367 9.49 -32.78 29.88
CA THR A 367 10.16 -34.01 29.47
C THR A 367 11.25 -34.40 30.48
N THR A 368 11.68 -35.66 30.44
CA THR A 368 12.77 -36.17 31.30
C THR A 368 14.09 -35.41 31.10
N GLY A 369 14.32 -34.85 29.92
CA GLY A 369 15.48 -34.01 29.59
C GLY A 369 15.36 -32.55 30.03
N GLY A 370 14.31 -32.16 30.77
CA GLY A 370 14.10 -30.81 31.26
C GLY A 370 13.52 -29.82 30.25
N GLN A 371 13.22 -30.29 29.03
CA GLN A 371 12.50 -29.53 28.00
C GLN A 371 10.98 -29.63 28.22
N TYR A 372 10.18 -29.01 27.36
CA TYR A 372 8.72 -29.07 27.42
C TYR A 372 8.17 -29.56 26.08
N GLU A 373 7.37 -30.63 26.10
CA GLU A 373 6.57 -31.05 24.95
C GLU A 373 5.24 -30.32 24.99
N VAL A 374 5.00 -29.46 24.00
CA VAL A 374 3.76 -28.71 23.79
C VAL A 374 2.88 -29.46 22.81
N THR A 375 1.63 -29.71 23.20
CA THR A 375 0.58 -30.24 22.33
C THR A 375 -0.46 -29.16 22.07
N LEU A 376 -0.64 -28.79 20.81
CA LEU A 376 -1.67 -27.85 20.35
C LEU A 376 -2.75 -28.60 19.58
N ASP A 377 -4.02 -28.36 19.91
CA ASP A 377 -5.15 -28.77 19.08
C ASP A 377 -5.67 -27.54 18.35
N VAL A 378 -5.61 -27.59 17.02
CA VAL A 378 -5.98 -26.48 16.12
C VAL A 378 -7.11 -26.89 15.19
N VAL A 379 -7.89 -25.92 14.75
CA VAL A 379 -8.89 -26.08 13.69
C VAL A 379 -8.58 -25.08 12.60
N ALA A 380 -8.64 -25.52 11.35
CA ALA A 380 -8.40 -24.66 10.22
C ALA A 380 -9.45 -24.88 9.12
N ARG A 381 -9.91 -23.79 8.53
CA ARG A 381 -10.79 -23.77 7.35
C ARG A 381 -10.31 -22.69 6.40
N LYS A 382 -10.54 -22.93 5.11
CA LYS A 382 -10.30 -21.95 4.05
C LYS A 382 -11.59 -21.76 3.28
N MET A 383 -12.00 -20.52 3.08
CA MET A 383 -13.23 -20.14 2.43
C MET A 383 -12.92 -19.33 1.17
N ARG A 384 -13.70 -19.53 0.12
CA ARG A 384 -13.69 -18.67 -1.08
C ARG A 384 -15.03 -17.98 -1.22
N ALA A 385 -14.99 -16.66 -1.32
CA ALA A 385 -16.17 -15.87 -1.63
C ALA A 385 -16.29 -15.65 -3.14
N ASP A 386 -17.51 -15.75 -3.66
CA ASP A 386 -17.82 -15.30 -5.01
C ASP A 386 -18.10 -13.78 -5.06
N SER A 387 -18.42 -13.26 -6.24
CA SER A 387 -18.66 -11.82 -6.47
C SER A 387 -19.91 -11.27 -5.75
N VAL A 388 -20.79 -12.14 -5.26
CA VAL A 388 -21.98 -11.75 -4.47
C VAL A 388 -21.81 -12.02 -2.97
N GLY A 389 -20.62 -12.49 -2.56
CA GLY A 389 -20.26 -12.70 -1.16
C GLY A 389 -20.59 -14.09 -0.62
N HIS A 390 -21.03 -15.05 -1.46
CA HIS A 390 -21.27 -16.42 -1.01
C HIS A 390 -19.94 -17.11 -0.70
N GLU A 391 -19.74 -17.46 0.56
CA GLU A 391 -18.54 -18.16 1.03
C GLU A 391 -18.70 -19.69 0.95
N THR A 392 -17.82 -20.35 0.22
CA THR A 392 -17.76 -21.81 0.09
C THR A 392 -16.47 -22.35 0.69
N GLU A 393 -16.55 -23.41 1.48
CA GLU A 393 -15.36 -24.06 2.03
C GLU A 393 -14.56 -24.71 0.90
N THR A 394 -13.25 -24.49 0.90
CA THR A 394 -12.31 -25.04 -0.08
C THR A 394 -11.20 -25.80 0.66
N PRO A 395 -10.65 -26.88 0.08
CA PRO A 395 -9.55 -27.61 0.69
C PRO A 395 -8.39 -26.69 1.06
N MET A 396 -7.97 -26.75 2.32
CA MET A 396 -6.78 -26.11 2.83
C MET A 396 -5.65 -27.15 2.90
N ASP A 397 -4.48 -26.76 2.42
CA ASP A 397 -3.22 -27.47 2.59
C ASP A 397 -2.15 -26.39 2.45
N ASP A 398 -2.00 -25.60 3.50
CA ASP A 398 -1.31 -24.31 3.45
C ASP A 398 -0.17 -24.31 4.47
N PHE A 399 0.92 -23.60 4.18
CA PHE A 399 1.93 -23.32 5.20
C PHE A 399 1.44 -22.21 6.12
N VAL A 400 1.23 -22.53 7.39
CA VAL A 400 0.78 -21.60 8.43
C VAL A 400 1.78 -21.59 9.57
N GLU A 401 2.05 -20.40 10.11
CA GLU A 401 2.95 -20.25 11.25
C GLU A 401 2.34 -20.87 12.51
N ILE A 402 3.12 -21.66 13.24
CA ILE A 402 2.80 -22.14 14.59
C ILE A 402 3.80 -21.52 15.55
N GLY A 403 3.28 -20.89 16.61
CA GLY A 403 4.09 -20.23 17.64
C GLY A 403 3.94 -20.87 19.00
N VAL A 404 5.03 -20.88 19.75
CA VAL A 404 5.10 -21.18 21.18
C VAL A 404 5.98 -20.12 21.83
N PHE A 405 5.49 -19.52 22.91
CA PHE A 405 6.09 -18.35 23.52
C PHE A 405 6.25 -18.52 25.04
N ALA A 406 7.36 -18.04 25.60
CA ALA A 406 7.59 -17.89 27.03
C ALA A 406 6.91 -16.60 27.57
N PRO A 407 6.71 -16.44 28.89
CA PRO A 407 6.17 -15.21 29.47
C PRO A 407 6.95 -13.96 29.04
N GLY A 408 6.25 -12.82 28.92
CA GLY A 408 6.86 -11.53 28.62
C GLY A 408 6.39 -10.95 27.29
N THR A 409 7.18 -10.06 26.70
CA THR A 409 6.66 -9.17 25.66
C THR A 409 7.07 -9.62 24.26
N ALA A 410 6.10 -9.95 23.41
CA ALA A 410 6.33 -10.10 21.97
C ALA A 410 6.26 -8.81 21.14
N GLU A 411 5.49 -7.74 21.38
CA GLU A 411 4.59 -7.27 22.45
C GLU A 411 3.13 -7.76 22.27
N ASN A 412 2.46 -8.57 23.10
CA ASN A 412 2.80 -9.35 24.30
C ASN A 412 2.32 -10.82 24.13
N LEU A 413 2.56 -11.42 22.96
CA LEU A 413 2.45 -12.88 22.77
C LEU A 413 3.42 -13.66 23.66
N GLY A 414 4.55 -13.07 24.05
CA GLY A 414 5.65 -13.72 24.77
C GLY A 414 6.96 -13.75 23.99
N VAL A 415 8.06 -14.17 24.63
CA VAL A 415 9.34 -14.36 23.93
C VAL A 415 9.26 -15.66 23.11
N PRO A 416 9.50 -15.64 21.79
CA PRO A 416 9.36 -16.83 20.96
C PRO A 416 10.32 -17.94 21.40
N LEU A 417 9.77 -19.13 21.64
CA LEU A 417 10.49 -20.38 21.87
C LEU A 417 10.49 -21.25 20.61
N HIS A 418 9.41 -21.15 19.83
CA HIS A 418 9.26 -21.77 18.52
C HIS A 418 8.36 -20.87 17.69
N GLN A 419 8.75 -20.59 16.45
CA GLN A 419 7.93 -19.85 15.49
C GLN A 419 8.33 -20.30 14.10
N GLN A 420 7.61 -21.28 13.57
CA GLN A 420 7.93 -21.92 12.28
C GLN A 420 6.65 -22.23 11.52
N ARG A 421 6.75 -22.34 10.20
CA ARG A 421 5.62 -22.73 9.35
C ARG A 421 5.44 -24.24 9.35
N HIS A 422 4.20 -24.67 9.53
CA HIS A 422 3.76 -26.06 9.43
C HIS A 422 2.75 -26.18 8.29
N ARG A 423 2.68 -27.35 7.66
CA ARG A 423 1.66 -27.63 6.66
C ARG A 423 0.36 -27.98 7.37
N ILE A 424 -0.67 -27.16 7.21
CA ILE A 424 -1.96 -27.26 7.91
C ILE A 424 -3.07 -27.57 6.90
N ARG A 425 -3.88 -28.58 7.21
CA ARG A 425 -5.02 -29.02 6.40
C ARG A 425 -6.36 -28.58 6.97
N SER A 426 -7.44 -28.69 6.20
CA SER A 426 -8.81 -28.44 6.69
C SER A 426 -9.16 -29.38 7.86
N GLY A 427 -9.90 -28.85 8.84
CA GLY A 427 -10.42 -29.59 9.98
C GLY A 427 -9.51 -29.56 11.22
N LYS A 428 -9.74 -30.50 12.14
CA LYS A 428 -9.03 -30.58 13.42
C LYS A 428 -7.68 -31.29 13.27
N GLN A 429 -6.63 -30.71 13.85
CA GLN A 429 -5.28 -31.30 13.86
C GLN A 429 -4.63 -31.13 15.24
N THR A 430 -3.78 -32.08 15.60
CA THR A 430 -2.94 -32.01 16.79
C THR A 430 -1.47 -31.84 16.37
N ILE A 431 -0.82 -30.81 16.88
CA ILE A 431 0.58 -30.46 16.59
C ILE A 431 1.39 -30.64 17.88
N ARG A 432 2.52 -31.33 17.80
CA ARG A 432 3.45 -31.52 18.92
C ARG A 432 4.78 -30.82 18.64
N ILE A 433 5.23 -30.00 19.58
CA ILE A 433 6.45 -29.19 19.46
C ILE A 433 7.22 -29.31 20.78
N THR A 434 8.53 -29.59 20.70
CA THR A 434 9.40 -29.55 21.89
C THR A 434 10.10 -28.20 21.98
N VAL A 435 10.06 -27.57 23.15
CA VAL A 435 10.71 -26.27 23.41
C VAL A 435 11.67 -26.34 24.60
N PRO A 436 12.75 -25.53 24.60
CA PRO A 436 13.83 -25.66 25.58
C PRO A 436 13.53 -25.02 26.95
N ARG A 437 12.46 -24.22 27.03
CA ARG A 437 12.09 -23.44 28.23
C ARG A 437 10.59 -23.53 28.46
N GLU A 438 10.15 -23.17 29.66
CA GLU A 438 8.74 -23.16 30.03
C GLU A 438 7.92 -22.24 29.12
N PRO A 439 6.91 -22.77 28.41
CA PRO A 439 6.03 -21.98 27.57
C PRO A 439 4.83 -21.45 28.35
N ALA A 440 4.32 -20.30 27.93
CA ALA A 440 3.15 -19.65 28.52
C ALA A 440 1.98 -19.48 27.54
N ARG A 441 2.26 -19.28 26.24
CA ARG A 441 1.24 -19.13 25.20
C ARG A 441 1.64 -19.89 23.96
N ALA A 442 0.66 -20.38 23.21
CA ALA A 442 0.91 -21.06 21.94
C ALA A 442 -0.28 -20.93 21.01
N GLY A 443 -0.05 -21.02 19.70
CA GLY A 443 -1.15 -20.98 18.74
C GLY A 443 -0.78 -21.08 17.27
N ILE A 444 -1.82 -21.19 16.45
CA ILE A 444 -1.79 -21.12 14.99
C ILE A 444 -1.91 -19.68 14.50
N ASP A 445 -1.16 -19.32 13.47
CA ASP A 445 -1.05 -17.96 12.93
C ASP A 445 -0.95 -16.88 14.04
N PRO A 446 0.02 -16.99 14.95
CA PRO A 446 0.17 -16.05 16.07
C PRO A 446 0.51 -14.63 15.59
N SER A 447 1.08 -14.52 14.39
CA SER A 447 1.32 -13.25 13.72
C SER A 447 0.11 -12.76 12.90
N SER A 448 -1.04 -13.42 12.92
CA SER A 448 -2.24 -12.93 12.22
C SER A 448 -1.99 -12.55 10.75
N LYS A 449 -1.20 -13.36 10.04
CA LYS A 449 -0.79 -13.13 8.65
C LYS A 449 -1.81 -13.65 7.65
N LEU A 450 -2.68 -14.56 8.06
CA LEU A 450 -3.83 -14.98 7.28
C LEU A 450 -4.92 -13.91 7.33
N ILE A 451 -5.69 -13.82 6.26
CA ILE A 451 -6.89 -12.97 6.22
C ILE A 451 -7.99 -13.69 6.99
N ASP A 452 -7.91 -13.56 8.31
CA ASP A 452 -8.86 -14.12 9.27
C ASP A 452 -9.69 -12.99 9.91
N ARG A 453 -11.00 -13.24 10.01
CA ARG A 453 -11.96 -12.32 10.62
C ARG A 453 -11.89 -12.34 12.14
N ASN A 454 -11.56 -13.49 12.73
CA ASN A 454 -11.39 -13.65 14.17
C ASN A 454 -9.94 -14.05 14.43
N ARG A 455 -9.14 -13.10 14.89
CA ARG A 455 -7.71 -13.32 15.15
C ARG A 455 -7.40 -13.53 16.63
N GLU A 456 -8.41 -13.36 17.49
CA GLU A 456 -8.25 -13.38 18.95
C GLU A 456 -8.17 -14.81 19.50
N ASP A 457 -8.71 -15.80 18.79
CA ASP A 457 -8.65 -17.22 19.14
C ASP A 457 -7.51 -17.99 18.46
N ASN A 458 -6.65 -17.29 17.72
CA ASN A 458 -5.42 -17.84 17.14
C ASN A 458 -4.46 -18.34 18.23
N VAL A 459 -4.35 -17.63 19.36
CA VAL A 459 -3.36 -17.89 20.42
C VAL A 459 -4.03 -17.98 21.78
N VAL A 460 -3.76 -19.07 22.50
CA VAL A 460 -4.31 -19.33 23.84
C VAL A 460 -3.23 -19.41 24.91
N ASP A 461 -3.64 -19.22 26.15
CA ASP A 461 -2.79 -19.51 27.31
C ASP A 461 -2.58 -21.01 27.45
N LEU A 462 -1.34 -21.38 27.74
CA LEU A 462 -0.91 -22.75 27.84
C LEU A 462 -1.04 -23.25 29.28
N LYS A 463 -1.54 -24.49 29.43
CA LYS A 463 -1.62 -25.16 30.73
C LYS A 463 -0.48 -26.17 30.89
N ILE A 464 0.34 -26.00 31.92
CA ILE A 464 1.36 -26.98 32.30
C ILE A 464 0.68 -28.17 32.99
N GLN A 465 0.86 -29.36 32.42
CA GLN A 465 0.48 -30.61 33.08
C GLN A 465 1.64 -31.02 33.97
N ASN A 466 1.50 -30.77 35.27
CA ASN A 466 2.38 -31.37 36.26
C ASN A 466 2.03 -32.87 36.29
N GLY A 467 2.94 -33.71 35.82
CA GLY A 467 2.79 -35.15 36.02
C GLY A 467 2.72 -35.39 37.53
N ASP A 468 1.63 -35.97 38.00
CA ASP A 468 1.61 -36.59 39.31
C ASP A 468 2.79 -37.56 39.33
N ALA A 469 3.78 -37.26 40.18
CA ALA A 469 4.83 -38.21 40.48
C ALA A 469 4.14 -39.42 41.11
N SER A 470 4.00 -40.47 40.30
CA SER A 470 3.49 -41.79 40.69
C SER A 470 4.29 -42.39 41.83
#